data_AF-A0A1S1PNH1-F1
#
_entry.id   AF-A0A1S1PNH1-F1
#
_cell.length_a   1.000
_cell.length_b   1.000
_cell.length_c   1.000
_cell.angle_alpha   90.00
_cell.angle_beta   90.00
_cell.angle_gamma   90.00
#
_symmetry.space_group_name_H-M   'P 1'
#
loop_
_entity.id
_entity.type
_entity.pdbx_description
1 polymer ?
#
loop_
_entity_poly.entity_id
_entity_poly.type
_entity_poly.pdbx_seq_one_letter_code
_entity_poly.pdbx_strand_id
1 'polypeptide(L)'
;MDLTGLVLAPGFIDPHTHYNAQILWDGELTPTSWHSITTVIYGNCGLGVAPLRPDQRGTMGSTLENVEGMSREMPDAGIEWSFETFPE
;
A
#
# COMPACT_ATOMS: atom_id res chain seq x y z
N MET A 1 25.88 7.83 16.39
CA MET A 1 26.14 8.39 15.04
C MET A 1 26.42 9.87 15.20
N ASP A 2 27.36 10.43 14.44
CA ASP A 2 27.60 11.88 14.36
C ASP A 2 26.67 12.47 13.27
N LEU A 3 26.01 13.59 13.58
CA LEU A 3 25.01 14.26 12.75
C LEU A 3 25.43 15.69 12.36
N THR A 4 26.71 16.04 12.54
CA THR A 4 27.21 17.38 12.25
C THR A 4 26.91 17.80 10.81
N GLY A 5 26.20 18.94 10.65
CA GLY A 5 25.82 19.49 9.34
C GLY A 5 24.53 18.89 8.73
N LEU A 6 23.85 17.99 9.43
CA LEU A 6 22.59 17.39 9.01
C LEU A 6 21.40 17.89 9.84
N VAL A 7 20.19 17.63 9.36
CA VAL A 7 18.95 17.90 10.09
C VAL A 7 18.44 16.62 10.74
N LEU A 8 18.13 16.69 12.03
CA LEU A 8 17.35 15.67 12.74
C LEU A 8 15.90 16.14 12.85
N ALA A 9 14.98 15.39 12.27
CA ALA A 9 13.55 15.66 12.30
C ALA A 9 12.77 14.37 12.62
N PRO A 10 11.51 14.47 13.08
CA PRO A 10 10.59 13.34 13.03
C PRO A 10 10.48 12.82 11.60
N GLY A 11 10.24 11.52 11.45
CA GLY A 11 9.94 10.97 10.14
C GLY A 11 8.64 11.54 9.59
N PHE A 12 8.56 11.64 8.27
CA PHE A 12 7.37 12.18 7.62
C PHE A 12 6.19 11.21 7.73
N ILE A 13 5.00 11.79 7.77
CA ILE A 13 3.73 11.08 7.69
C ILE A 13 3.20 11.32 6.29
N ASP A 14 2.97 10.24 5.54
CA ASP A 14 2.26 10.30 4.28
C ASP A 14 0.77 10.03 4.54
N PRO A 15 -0.09 11.08 4.51
CA PRO A 15 -1.49 10.93 4.81
C PRO A 15 -2.29 10.35 3.63
N HIS A 16 -1.68 10.21 2.45
CA HIS A 16 -2.41 9.86 1.24
C HIS A 16 -1.57 9.01 0.30
N THR A 17 -1.63 7.70 0.53
CA THR A 17 -0.98 6.71 -0.32
C THR A 17 -1.91 5.56 -0.69
N HIS A 18 -1.48 4.80 -1.69
CA HIS A 18 -2.12 3.62 -2.26
C HIS A 18 -1.28 2.35 -2.07
N TYR A 19 -0.43 2.30 -1.03
CA TYR A 19 0.38 1.12 -0.69
C TYR A 19 -0.41 -0.07 -0.10
N ASN A 20 -1.74 0.00 -0.02
CA ASN A 20 -2.57 -1.09 0.54
C ASN A 20 -2.45 -2.42 -0.22
N ALA A 21 -2.16 -2.38 -1.53
CA ALA A 21 -1.77 -3.58 -2.26
C ALA A 21 -0.31 -3.95 -1.94
N GLN A 22 0.62 -2.99 -2.09
CA GLN A 22 2.06 -3.23 -2.00
C GLN A 22 2.55 -3.80 -0.69
N ILE A 23 1.95 -3.39 0.43
CA ILE A 23 2.34 -3.89 1.76
C ILE A 23 2.25 -5.41 1.88
N LEU A 24 1.48 -6.07 1.01
CA LEU A 24 1.27 -7.52 1.02
C LEU A 24 2.44 -8.30 0.40
N TRP A 25 3.25 -7.70 -0.46
CA TRP A 25 4.47 -8.32 -1.01
C TRP A 25 5.77 -7.60 -0.64
N ASP A 26 5.69 -6.31 -0.28
CA ASP A 26 6.79 -5.50 0.22
C ASP A 26 6.42 -4.91 1.59
N GLY A 27 6.66 -5.71 2.64
CA GLY A 27 6.34 -5.32 4.02
C GLY A 27 7.17 -4.14 4.55
N GLU A 28 8.29 -3.81 3.92
CA GLU A 28 9.14 -2.67 4.30
C GLU A 28 8.70 -1.35 3.65
N LEU A 29 7.73 -1.42 2.70
CA LEU A 29 7.28 -0.29 1.89
C LEU A 29 8.48 0.51 1.36
N THR A 30 9.44 -0.19 0.75
CA THR A 30 10.77 0.33 0.40
C THR A 30 10.77 1.68 -0.33
N PRO A 31 9.82 2.00 -1.25
CA PRO A 31 9.79 3.33 -1.88
C PRO A 31 9.54 4.45 -0.87
N THR A 32 8.74 4.24 0.16
CA THR A 32 8.37 5.28 1.14
C THR A 32 9.49 5.48 2.17
N SER A 33 10.08 4.39 2.65
CA SER A 33 11.09 4.44 3.71
C SER A 33 12.39 5.11 3.23
N TRP A 34 12.72 5.00 1.94
CA TRP A 34 13.84 5.73 1.33
C TRP A 34 13.63 7.26 1.28
N HIS A 35 12.39 7.73 1.36
CA HIS A 35 12.04 9.16 1.32
C HIS A 35 11.72 9.72 2.72
N SER A 36 12.26 9.11 3.77
CA SER A 36 12.09 9.53 5.17
C SER A 36 10.64 9.44 5.71
N ILE A 37 9.75 8.74 5.00
CA ILE A 37 8.39 8.47 5.47
C ILE A 37 8.46 7.33 6.47
N THR A 38 7.87 7.56 7.65
CA THR A 38 7.85 6.59 8.76
C THR A 38 6.45 6.14 9.14
N THR A 39 5.43 6.79 8.59
CA THR A 39 4.02 6.44 8.81
C THR A 39 3.25 6.72 7.54
N VAL A 40 2.37 5.79 7.17
CA VAL A 40 1.49 5.91 6.01
C VAL A 40 0.04 5.73 6.43
N ILE A 41 -0.87 6.44 5.76
CA ILE A 41 -2.31 6.23 5.86
C ILE A 41 -2.79 5.79 4.46
N TYR A 42 -3.35 4.59 4.37
CA TYR A 42 -3.85 4.00 3.12
C TYR A 42 -5.35 3.71 3.19
N GLY A 43 -5.94 3.23 2.08
CA GLY A 43 -7.39 3.07 1.94
C GLY A 43 -8.07 4.36 1.46
N ASN A 44 -7.32 5.19 0.74
CA ASN A 44 -7.78 6.47 0.19
C ASN A 44 -8.55 6.28 -1.11
N CYS A 45 -9.25 7.33 -1.56
CA CYS A 45 -9.97 7.38 -2.84
C CYS A 45 -11.02 6.27 -3.07
N GLY A 46 -11.48 5.62 -1.99
CA GLY A 46 -12.36 4.45 -2.08
C GLY A 46 -11.66 3.18 -2.56
N LEU A 47 -10.32 3.18 -2.63
CA LEU A 47 -9.51 2.06 -3.10
C LEU A 47 -8.90 1.32 -1.90
N GLY A 48 -9.63 0.31 -1.43
CA GLY A 48 -9.17 -0.64 -0.42
C GLY A 48 -9.13 -2.06 -0.99
N VAL A 49 -8.05 -2.80 -0.74
CA VAL A 49 -7.98 -4.21 -1.14
C VAL A 49 -8.70 -5.13 -0.16
N ALA A 50 -9.05 -4.66 1.04
CA ALA A 50 -9.74 -5.47 2.07
C ALA A 50 -10.87 -4.66 2.76
N PRO A 51 -11.98 -5.32 3.15
CA PRO A 51 -12.34 -6.69 2.80
C PRO A 51 -12.80 -6.81 1.34
N LEU A 52 -12.58 -7.96 0.70
CA LEU A 52 -12.92 -8.16 -0.71
C LEU A 52 -13.41 -9.59 -1.02
N ARG A 53 -14.62 -9.69 -1.59
CA ARG A 53 -15.23 -10.98 -1.94
C ARG A 53 -14.64 -11.57 -3.23
N PRO A 54 -14.68 -12.91 -3.43
CA PRO A 54 -14.12 -13.55 -4.63
C PRO A 54 -14.61 -12.98 -5.96
N ASP A 55 -15.89 -12.63 -6.06
CA ASP A 55 -16.51 -12.06 -7.26
C ASP A 55 -16.08 -10.62 -7.56
N GLN A 56 -15.48 -9.91 -6.59
CA GLN A 56 -15.03 -8.52 -6.72
C GLN A 56 -13.54 -8.40 -7.07
N ARG A 57 -12.75 -9.48 -6.91
CA ARG A 57 -11.29 -9.48 -7.13
C ARG A 57 -10.90 -9.03 -8.53
N GLY A 58 -11.65 -9.47 -9.55
CA GLY A 58 -11.39 -9.09 -10.94
C GLY A 58 -11.58 -7.58 -11.20
N THR A 59 -12.62 -6.99 -10.61
CA THR A 59 -12.86 -5.54 -10.70
C THR A 59 -11.77 -4.77 -9.97
N MET A 60 -11.40 -5.18 -8.77
CA MET A 60 -10.32 -4.55 -8.00
C MET A 60 -8.98 -4.58 -8.76
N GLY A 61 -8.63 -5.72 -9.35
CA GLY A 61 -7.42 -5.84 -10.18
C GLY A 61 -7.42 -4.86 -11.36
N SER A 62 -8.55 -4.71 -12.05
CA SER A 62 -8.70 -3.70 -13.11
C SER A 62 -8.68 -2.26 -12.58
N THR A 63 -9.18 -2.00 -11.38
CA THR A 63 -9.06 -0.67 -10.77
C THR A 63 -7.62 -0.32 -10.43
N LEU A 64 -6.86 -1.24 -9.82
CA LEU A 64 -5.43 -1.05 -9.54
C LEU A 64 -4.63 -0.81 -10.82
N GLU A 65 -4.98 -1.53 -11.90
CA GLU A 65 -4.35 -1.33 -13.21
C GLU A 65 -4.61 0.06 -13.79
N ASN A 66 -5.86 0.53 -13.77
CA ASN A 66 -6.23 1.80 -14.37
C ASN A 66 -5.87 3.02 -13.53
N VAL A 67 -5.94 2.92 -12.20
CA VAL A 67 -5.73 4.05 -11.28
C VAL A 67 -4.28 4.15 -10.84
N GLU A 68 -3.67 3.03 -10.45
CA GLU A 68 -2.31 2.99 -9.89
C GLU A 68 -1.24 2.61 -10.92
N GLY A 69 -1.63 2.37 -12.18
CA GLY A 69 -0.72 1.98 -13.25
C GLY A 69 -0.04 0.63 -13.02
N MET A 70 -0.60 -0.21 -12.15
CA MET A 70 -0.06 -1.52 -11.82
C MET A 70 -0.32 -2.53 -12.95
N SER A 71 0.65 -3.38 -13.28
CA SER A 71 0.34 -4.54 -14.12
C SER A 71 -0.63 -5.47 -13.40
N ARG A 72 -1.61 -6.03 -14.11
CA ARG A 72 -2.60 -6.96 -13.55
C ARG A 72 -1.98 -8.23 -12.95
N GLU A 73 -0.81 -8.62 -13.46
CA GLU A 73 -0.05 -9.77 -12.94
C GLU A 73 0.50 -9.53 -11.53
N MET A 74 0.71 -8.27 -11.13
CA MET A 74 1.29 -7.93 -9.83
C MET A 74 0.33 -8.22 -8.67
N PRO A 75 -0.92 -7.71 -8.65
CA PRO A 75 -1.88 -8.10 -7.62
C PRO A 75 -2.14 -9.61 -7.59
N ASP A 76 -2.22 -10.27 -8.74
CA ASP A 76 -2.49 -11.70 -8.83
C ASP A 76 -1.35 -12.55 -8.21
N ALA A 77 -0.10 -12.10 -8.32
CA ALA A 77 1.06 -12.79 -7.74
C ALA A 77 1.37 -12.36 -6.28
N GLY A 78 1.10 -11.10 -5.95
CA GLY A 78 1.51 -10.48 -4.68
C GLY A 78 0.46 -10.48 -3.58
N ILE A 79 -0.81 -10.81 -3.88
CA ILE A 79 -1.90 -10.75 -2.92
C ILE A 79 -2.50 -12.14 -2.68
N GLU A 80 -2.33 -12.64 -1.45
CA GLU A 80 -3.11 -13.76 -0.96
C GLU A 80 -4.48 -13.26 -0.47
N TRP A 81 -5.52 -13.42 -1.29
CA TRP A 81 -6.88 -12.95 -1.02
C TRP A 81 -7.58 -13.74 0.09
N SER A 82 -7.28 -13.43 1.36
CA SER A 82 -7.79 -14.12 2.55
C SER A 82 -8.76 -13.28 3.41
N PHE A 83 -9.02 -12.03 3.05
CA PHE A 83 -9.75 -11.03 3.88
C PHE A 83 -11.15 -10.69 3.33
N GLU A 84 -12.09 -11.63 3.34
CA GLU A 84 -13.42 -11.41 2.74
C GLU A 84 -14.40 -10.59 3.61
N THR A 85 -14.16 -10.51 4.91
CA THR A 85 -15.01 -9.85 5.90
C THR A 85 -14.18 -9.18 7.00
N PHE A 86 -14.80 -8.30 7.80
CA PHE A 86 -14.16 -7.77 9.01
C PHE A 86 -14.25 -8.80 10.15
N PRO A 87 -13.24 -8.87 11.04
CA PRO A 87 -13.36 -9.64 12.27
C PRO A 87 -14.55 -9.16 13.12
N GLU A 88 -15.26 -10.10 13.76
CA GLU A 88 -16.28 -9.81 14.78
C GLU A 88 -15.67 -9.51 16.15
#